data_AF-A0A3D1Q539-F1
#
_entry.id   AF-A0A3D1Q539-F1
#
_cell.length_a   1.000
_cell.length_b   1.000
_cell.length_c   1.000
_cell.angle_alpha   90.00
_cell.angle_beta   90.00
_cell.angle_gamma   90.00
#
_symmetry.space_group_name_H-M   'P 1'
#
loop_
_entity.id
_entity.type
_entity.pdbx_description
1 polymer ?
#
loop_
_entity_poly.entity_id
_entity_poly.type
_entity_poly.pdbx_seq_one_letter_code
_entity_poly.pdbx_strand_id
1 'polypeptide(L)'
;AGEPGLFFHIEGGRILACEEREAVPGTRMLVEDLFYNTPARKHFQKSPVSEGIFINELVGRYALARPDISISFSNEGRLYYKTPGNGQLRDAIIAVHGSSLMEQLLPLSYEGENISLSGYISRPELKKSNRKLQCFYIN
;
A
#
# COMPACT_ATOMS: atom_id res chain seq x y z
N ALA A 1 2.12 33.38 5.52
CA ALA A 1 2.27 32.94 4.12
C ALA A 1 2.96 31.59 4.15
N GLY A 2 2.42 30.56 3.48
CA GLY A 2 3.07 29.25 3.44
C GLY A 2 4.37 29.33 2.64
N GLU A 3 5.37 28.53 3.02
CA GLU A 3 6.59 28.39 2.22
C GLU A 3 6.23 27.84 0.82
N PRO A 4 6.86 28.34 -0.25
CA PRO A 4 6.61 27.84 -1.60
C PRO A 4 7.05 26.37 -1.70
N GLY A 5 6.23 25.55 -2.34
CA GLY A 5 6.60 24.18 -2.72
C GLY A 5 7.38 24.16 -4.03
N LEU A 6 7.99 23.03 -4.34
CA LEU A 6 8.68 22.81 -5.61
C LEU A 6 7.87 21.89 -6.52
N PHE A 7 7.72 22.29 -7.78
CA PHE A 7 7.20 21.46 -8.85
C PHE A 7 8.34 20.96 -9.73
N PHE A 8 8.37 19.64 -9.97
CA PHE A 8 9.28 18.98 -10.89
C PHE A 8 8.49 18.28 -12.00
N HIS A 9 8.92 18.47 -13.25
CA HIS A 9 8.48 17.66 -14.40
C HIS A 9 9.68 16.92 -14.96
N ILE A 10 9.60 15.59 -15.00
CA ILE A 10 10.72 14.74 -15.42
C ILE A 10 10.24 13.78 -16.51
N GLU A 11 10.94 13.75 -17.64
CA GLU A 11 10.67 12.81 -18.73
C GLU A 11 11.96 12.11 -19.16
N GLY A 12 11.93 10.78 -19.24
CA GLY A 12 13.08 10.00 -19.70
C GLY A 12 14.38 10.23 -18.92
N GLY A 13 14.28 10.63 -17.64
CA GLY A 13 15.43 10.98 -16.79
C GLY A 13 15.95 12.41 -16.94
N ARG A 14 15.28 13.27 -17.73
CA ARG A 14 15.62 14.69 -17.88
C ARG A 14 14.60 15.54 -17.14
N ILE A 15 15.10 16.52 -16.38
CA ILE A 15 14.25 17.54 -15.74
C ILE A 15 13.84 18.54 -16.83
N LEU A 16 12.54 18.61 -17.11
CA LEU A 16 11.96 19.57 -18.05
C LEU A 16 11.51 20.86 -17.37
N ALA A 17 11.09 20.76 -16.10
CA ALA A 17 10.71 21.92 -15.30
C ALA A 17 11.11 21.73 -13.83
N CYS A 18 11.53 22.82 -13.20
CA CYS A 18 11.80 22.97 -11.78
C CYS A 18 11.43 24.40 -11.38
N GLU A 19 10.28 24.57 -10.75
CA GLU A 19 9.73 25.90 -10.43
C GLU A 19 9.06 25.90 -9.05
N GLU A 20 9.03 27.07 -8.43
CA GLU A 20 8.27 27.27 -7.20
C GLU A 20 6.77 27.34 -7.52
N ARG A 21 5.95 26.66 -6.72
CA ARG A 21 4.49 26.74 -6.77
C ARG A 21 3.88 26.77 -5.39
N GLU A 22 2.67 27.29 -5.32
CA GLU A 22 1.83 27.07 -4.14
C GLU A 22 1.54 25.57 -3.98
N ALA A 23 1.88 25.04 -2.81
CA ALA A 23 1.65 23.66 -2.45
C ALA A 23 1.26 23.55 -0.98
N VAL A 24 0.53 22.49 -0.65
CA VAL A 24 0.30 22.09 0.74
C VAL A 24 1.50 21.26 1.24
N PRO A 25 1.81 21.28 2.55
CA PRO A 25 2.86 20.42 3.10
C PRO A 25 2.68 18.94 2.72
N GLY A 26 3.71 18.35 2.14
CA GLY A 26 3.72 16.97 1.65
C GLY A 26 4.23 16.88 0.22
N THR A 27 4.12 15.69 -0.36
CA THR A 27 4.60 15.41 -1.72
C THR A 27 3.52 14.70 -2.51
N ARG A 28 3.20 15.23 -3.70
CA ARG A 28 2.34 14.57 -4.69
C ARG A 28 3.19 14.13 -5.87
N MET A 29 3.13 12.85 -6.21
CA MET A 29 3.75 12.31 -7.41
C MET A 29 2.65 11.88 -8.39
N LEU A 30 2.77 12.33 -9.63
CA LEU A 30 1.95 11.88 -10.76
C LEU A 30 2.88 11.14 -11.73
N VAL A 31 2.53 9.91 -12.06
CA VAL A 31 3.29 9.07 -12.99
C VAL A 31 2.35 8.68 -14.11
N GLU A 32 2.68 9.10 -15.32
CA GLU A 32 1.88 8.89 -16.53
C GLU A 32 2.73 8.15 -17.58
N ASP A 33 2.05 7.49 -18.51
CA ASP A 33 2.67 6.77 -19.64
C ASP A 33 3.83 5.84 -19.22
N LEU A 34 3.60 5.03 -18.19
CA LEU A 34 4.61 4.12 -17.65
C LEU A 34 5.20 3.23 -18.76
N PHE A 35 6.53 3.26 -18.87
CA PHE A 35 7.33 2.55 -19.90
C PHE A 35 7.17 3.05 -21.35
N TYR A 36 6.68 4.28 -21.58
CA TYR A 36 6.54 4.83 -22.94
C TYR A 36 7.82 4.75 -23.79
N ASN A 37 8.99 4.99 -23.19
CA ASN A 37 10.29 4.96 -23.85
C ASN A 37 11.05 3.63 -23.70
N THR A 38 10.43 2.60 -23.13
CA THR A 38 11.02 1.26 -22.96
C THR A 38 10.05 0.17 -23.45
N PRO A 39 9.90 -0.01 -24.79
CA PRO A 39 8.86 -0.86 -25.37
C PRO A 39 8.94 -2.31 -24.93
N ALA A 40 10.15 -2.87 -24.80
CA ALA A 40 10.35 -4.22 -24.28
C ALA A 40 9.69 -4.39 -22.89
N ARG A 41 9.86 -3.44 -21.96
CA ARG A 41 9.21 -3.48 -20.63
C ARG A 41 7.70 -3.34 -20.73
N LYS A 42 7.21 -2.49 -21.64
CA LYS A 42 5.77 -2.29 -21.88
C LYS A 42 5.09 -3.60 -22.30
N HIS A 43 5.75 -4.43 -23.12
CA HIS A 43 5.22 -5.73 -23.53
C HIS A 43 5.09 -6.77 -22.40
N PHE A 44 5.79 -6.58 -21.27
CA PHE A 44 5.67 -7.45 -20.09
C PHE A 44 4.56 -7.03 -19.13
N GLN A 45 3.92 -5.87 -19.33
CA GLN A 45 2.77 -5.49 -18.51
C GLN A 45 1.63 -6.49 -18.73
N LYS A 46 0.97 -6.88 -17.64
CA LYS A 46 -0.23 -7.72 -17.72
C LYS A 46 -1.43 -6.85 -18.09
N SER A 47 -2.63 -7.46 -18.09
CA SER A 47 -3.85 -6.69 -18.26
C SER A 47 -3.99 -5.63 -17.15
N PRO A 48 -4.61 -4.46 -17.44
CA PRO A 48 -4.84 -3.41 -16.45
C PRO A 48 -5.51 -3.93 -15.17
N VAL A 49 -6.45 -4.87 -15.31
CA VAL A 49 -7.12 -5.54 -14.19
C VAL A 49 -6.12 -6.31 -13.31
N SER A 50 -5.20 -7.06 -13.93
CA SER A 50 -4.20 -7.83 -13.18
C SER A 50 -3.23 -6.92 -12.43
N GLU A 51 -2.72 -5.87 -13.09
CA GLU A 51 -1.85 -4.88 -12.47
C GLU A 51 -2.55 -4.16 -11.32
N GLY A 52 -3.82 -3.77 -11.50
CA GLY A 52 -4.63 -3.17 -10.43
C GLY A 52 -4.78 -4.07 -9.21
N ILE A 53 -4.93 -5.39 -9.40
CA ILE A 53 -4.94 -6.37 -8.29
C ILE A 53 -3.59 -6.41 -7.58
N PHE A 54 -2.47 -6.42 -8.32
CA PHE A 54 -1.14 -6.41 -7.72
C PHE A 54 -0.87 -5.13 -6.92
N ILE A 55 -1.26 -3.97 -7.44
CA ILE A 55 -1.11 -2.68 -6.74
C ILE A 55 -1.99 -2.67 -5.48
N ASN A 56 -3.24 -3.12 -5.59
CA ASN A 56 -4.15 -3.22 -4.45
C ASN A 56 -3.58 -4.09 -3.32
N GLU A 57 -3.02 -5.25 -3.66
CA GLU A 57 -2.36 -6.15 -2.70
C GLU A 57 -1.12 -5.51 -2.07
N LEU A 58 -0.29 -4.83 -2.88
CA LEU A 58 0.93 -4.19 -2.41
C LEU A 58 0.65 -3.03 -1.45
N VAL A 59 -0.25 -2.12 -1.82
CA VAL A 59 -0.65 -0.99 -0.97
C VAL A 59 -1.29 -1.49 0.32
N GLY A 60 -2.08 -2.56 0.25
CA GLY A 60 -2.69 -3.19 1.42
C GLY A 60 -1.64 -3.71 2.40
N ARG A 61 -0.57 -4.33 1.90
CA ARG A 61 0.55 -4.79 2.74
C ARG A 61 1.25 -3.63 3.45
N TYR A 62 1.49 -2.51 2.77
CA TYR A 62 2.03 -1.32 3.45
C TYR A 62 1.10 -0.78 4.54
N ALA A 63 -0.21 -0.79 4.28
CA ALA A 63 -1.19 -0.35 5.26
C ALA A 63 -1.26 -1.26 6.50
N LEU A 64 -1.00 -2.56 6.33
CA LEU A 64 -0.87 -3.51 7.44
C LEU A 64 0.47 -3.38 8.17
N ALA A 65 1.55 -3.06 7.45
CA ALA A 65 2.88 -2.83 8.05
C ALA A 65 2.93 -1.57 8.91
N ARG A 66 2.14 -0.54 8.55
CA ARG A 66 2.08 0.77 9.23
C ARG A 66 0.64 1.14 9.60
N PRO A 67 0.05 0.45 10.60
CA PRO A 67 -1.32 0.73 11.05
C PRO A 67 -1.46 2.13 11.68
N ASP A 68 -0.35 2.78 12.01
CA ASP A 68 -0.24 4.17 12.47
C ASP A 68 -0.40 5.22 11.36
N ILE A 69 -0.42 4.81 10.09
CA ILE A 69 -0.57 5.70 8.93
C ILE A 69 -1.91 5.43 8.24
N SER A 70 -2.68 6.48 7.96
CA SER A 70 -3.90 6.36 7.14
C SER A 70 -3.50 6.23 5.67
N ILE A 71 -3.84 5.10 5.06
CA ILE A 71 -3.57 4.78 3.67
C ILE A 71 -4.89 4.52 2.95
N SER A 72 -5.10 5.19 1.82
CA SER A 72 -6.24 4.97 0.94
C SER A 72 -5.79 4.48 -0.43
N PHE A 73 -6.50 3.48 -0.96
CA PHE A 73 -6.32 3.02 -2.33
C PHE A 73 -7.61 3.17 -3.13
N SER A 74 -7.52 3.88 -4.26
CA SER A 74 -8.60 4.04 -5.21
C SER A 74 -8.10 3.72 -6.62
N ASN A 75 -8.95 3.05 -7.40
CA ASN A 75 -8.69 2.80 -8.81
C ASN A 75 -9.91 3.19 -9.63
N GLU A 76 -9.72 3.97 -10.71
CA GLU A 76 -10.78 4.46 -11.59
C GLU A 76 -11.97 5.11 -10.83
N GLY A 77 -11.67 5.92 -9.82
CA GLY A 77 -12.66 6.62 -9.01
C GLY A 77 -13.36 5.76 -7.94
N ARG A 78 -13.16 4.44 -7.96
CA ARG A 78 -13.66 3.54 -6.91
C ARG A 78 -12.67 3.47 -5.75
N LEU A 79 -13.13 3.82 -4.56
CA LEU A 79 -12.39 3.57 -3.32
C LEU A 79 -12.47 2.09 -2.96
N TYR A 80 -11.32 1.44 -2.80
CA TYR A 80 -11.25 0.03 -2.37
C TYR A 80 -11.18 -0.06 -0.85
N TYR A 81 -10.29 0.71 -0.23
CA TYR A 81 -10.20 0.84 1.22
C TYR A 81 -9.53 2.15 1.62
N LYS A 82 -9.76 2.52 2.87
CA LYS A 82 -9.03 3.56 3.60
C LYS A 82 -8.80 3.06 5.02
N THR A 83 -7.55 2.95 5.45
CA THR A 83 -7.21 2.58 6.83
C THR A 83 -7.32 3.80 7.76
N PRO A 84 -7.66 3.59 9.04
CA PRO A 84 -7.86 4.70 9.97
C PRO A 84 -6.55 5.39 10.38
N GLY A 85 -5.40 4.70 10.34
CA GLY A 85 -4.13 5.25 10.81
C GLY A 85 -4.08 5.47 12.33
N ASN A 86 -4.79 4.65 13.10
CA ASN A 86 -4.92 4.79 14.56
C ASN A 86 -3.94 3.90 15.35
N GLY A 87 -2.98 3.26 14.67
CA GLY A 87 -1.99 2.37 15.27
C GLY A 87 -2.50 0.95 15.53
N GLN A 88 -3.79 0.66 15.31
CA GLN A 88 -4.38 -0.66 15.58
C GLN A 88 -4.35 -1.54 14.34
N LEU A 89 -3.51 -2.59 14.35
CA LEU A 89 -3.41 -3.56 13.25
C LEU A 89 -4.77 -4.22 12.94
N ARG A 90 -5.59 -4.48 13.96
CA ARG A 90 -6.94 -5.03 13.82
C ARG A 90 -7.79 -4.22 12.84
N ASP A 91 -7.79 -2.90 13.01
CA ASP A 91 -8.65 -2.02 12.22
C ASP A 91 -8.12 -1.86 10.79
N ALA A 92 -6.79 -1.89 10.62
CA ALA A 92 -6.17 -1.97 9.29
C ALA A 92 -6.56 -3.27 8.56
N ILE A 93 -6.57 -4.42 9.24
CA ILE A 93 -7.02 -5.71 8.66
C ILE A 93 -8.49 -5.63 8.25
N ILE A 94 -9.36 -5.08 9.11
CA ILE A 94 -10.78 -4.91 8.80
C ILE A 94 -10.96 -4.02 7.55
N ALA A 95 -10.22 -2.92 7.46
CA ALA A 95 -10.31 -2.01 6.32
C ALA A 95 -9.84 -2.67 5.00
N VAL A 96 -8.73 -3.43 5.03
CA VAL A 96 -8.11 -4.00 3.82
C VAL A 96 -8.76 -5.33 3.40
N HIS A 97 -9.17 -6.16 4.36
CA HIS A 97 -9.64 -7.53 4.11
C HIS A 97 -11.07 -7.82 4.59
N GLY A 98 -11.70 -6.89 5.30
CA GLY A 98 -13.06 -7.02 5.81
C GLY A 98 -13.17 -7.70 7.17
N SER A 99 -14.27 -7.43 7.88
CA SER A 99 -14.53 -7.96 9.23
C SER A 99 -14.63 -9.49 9.27
N SER A 100 -15.14 -10.11 8.21
CA SER A 100 -15.32 -11.56 8.14
C SER A 100 -14.01 -12.34 8.19
N LEU A 101 -12.91 -11.76 7.68
CA LEU A 101 -11.58 -12.34 7.86
C LEU A 101 -11.13 -12.17 9.31
N MET A 102 -11.25 -10.96 9.86
CA MET A 102 -10.81 -10.62 11.21
C MET A 102 -11.41 -11.53 12.28
N GLU A 103 -12.69 -11.91 12.16
CA GLU A 103 -13.38 -12.85 13.07
C GLU A 103 -12.76 -14.25 13.12
N GLN A 104 -12.01 -14.62 12.08
CA GLN A 104 -11.34 -15.92 11.94
C GLN A 104 -9.85 -15.86 12.31
N LEU A 105 -9.38 -14.70 12.76
CA LEU A 105 -8.00 -14.50 13.20
C LEU A 105 -7.91 -14.50 14.72
N LEU A 106 -6.80 -15.01 15.22
CA LEU A 106 -6.41 -15.01 16.62
C LEU A 106 -5.25 -14.03 16.82
N PRO A 107 -5.28 -13.17 17.86
CA PRO A 107 -4.15 -12.32 18.17
C PRO A 107 -2.93 -13.16 18.55
N LEU A 108 -1.77 -12.72 18.11
CA LEU A 108 -0.47 -13.32 18.39
C LEU A 108 0.38 -12.28 19.10
N SER A 109 0.93 -12.65 20.26
CA SER A 109 1.90 -11.85 20.99
C SER A 109 2.90 -12.81 21.64
N TYR A 110 4.18 -12.55 21.40
CA TYR A 110 5.28 -13.30 21.98
C TYR A 110 6.46 -12.34 22.19
N GLU A 111 7.08 -12.45 23.36
CA GLU A 111 8.26 -11.69 23.72
C GLU A 111 9.31 -12.68 24.23
N GLY A 112 10.40 -12.80 23.49
CA GLY A 112 11.57 -13.59 23.85
C GLY A 112 12.80 -12.70 23.99
N GLU A 113 13.93 -13.32 24.34
CA GLU A 113 15.17 -12.61 24.67
C GLU A 113 15.75 -11.81 23.48
N ASN A 114 15.61 -12.34 22.26
CA ASN A 114 16.17 -11.74 21.04
C ASN A 114 15.13 -11.35 19.99
N ILE A 115 13.88 -11.77 20.15
CA ILE A 115 12.82 -11.61 19.14
C ILE A 115 11.51 -11.30 19.84
N SER A 116 10.82 -10.28 19.34
CA SER A 116 9.41 -10.04 19.64
C SER A 116 8.56 -10.32 18.40
N LEU A 117 7.36 -10.82 18.63
CA LEU A 117 6.40 -11.15 17.58
C LEU A 117 5.02 -10.65 18.00
N SER A 118 4.41 -9.84 17.14
CA SER A 118 3.04 -9.36 17.32
C SER A 118 2.28 -9.49 16.01
N GLY A 119 1.00 -9.82 16.07
CA GLY A 119 0.15 -9.83 14.88
C GLY A 119 -1.08 -10.68 15.02
N TYR A 120 -1.47 -11.33 13.92
CA TYR A 120 -2.63 -12.18 13.84
C TYR A 120 -2.33 -13.44 13.05
N ILE A 121 -2.91 -14.56 13.48
CA ILE A 121 -2.82 -15.84 12.79
C ILE A 121 -4.21 -16.44 12.62
N SER A 122 -4.46 -17.09 11.48
CA SER A 122 -5.74 -17.74 11.22
C SER A 122 -5.94 -18.98 12.09
N ARG A 123 -7.18 -19.29 12.44
CA ARG A 123 -7.50 -20.61 13.00
C ARG A 123 -7.21 -21.72 11.97
N PRO A 124 -6.85 -22.95 12.40
CA PRO A 124 -6.51 -24.04 11.48
C PRO A 124 -7.61 -24.42 10.47
N GLU A 125 -8.88 -24.12 10.77
CA GLU A 125 -10.02 -24.40 9.91
C GLU A 125 -10.07 -23.47 8.68
N LEU A 126 -9.50 -22.27 8.78
CA LEU A 126 -9.45 -21.31 7.69
C LEU A 126 -8.35 -21.71 6.68
N LYS A 127 -8.77 -22.42 5.64
CA LYS A 127 -7.90 -22.81 4.52
C LYS A 127 -8.13 -21.91 3.32
N LYS A 128 -7.05 -21.40 2.73
CA LYS A 128 -7.07 -20.68 1.45
C LYS A 128 -6.23 -21.43 0.42
N SER A 129 -6.66 -21.38 -0.83
CA SER A 129 -5.97 -22.04 -1.94
C SER A 129 -4.64 -21.37 -2.33
N ASN A 130 -4.38 -20.18 -1.82
CA ASN A 130 -3.18 -19.41 -2.11
C ASN A 130 -2.60 -18.75 -0.85
N ARG A 131 -1.37 -18.25 -0.97
CA ARG A 131 -0.60 -17.64 0.12
C ARG A 131 -0.75 -16.12 0.21
N LYS A 132 -1.72 -15.51 -0.47
CA LYS A 132 -1.81 -14.04 -0.58
C LYS A 132 -2.01 -13.34 0.76
N LEU A 133 -2.68 -14.01 1.71
CA LEU A 133 -2.93 -13.51 3.07
C LEU A 133 -1.77 -13.75 4.05
N GLN A 134 -0.67 -14.39 3.61
CA GLN A 134 0.52 -14.58 4.43
C GLN A 134 1.40 -13.34 4.29
N CYS A 135 1.38 -12.49 5.32
CA CYS A 135 2.19 -11.27 5.38
C CYS A 135 3.12 -11.35 6.59
N PHE A 136 4.42 -11.12 6.36
CA PHE A 136 5.44 -11.07 7.39
C PHE A 136 6.16 -9.74 7.27
N TYR A 137 6.38 -9.09 8.40
CA TYR A 137 7.08 -7.83 8.49
C TYR A 137 8.19 -8.00 9.51
N ILE A 138 9.40 -7.64 9.11
CA ILE A 138 10.56 -7.59 9.99
C ILE A 138 10.93 -6.12 10.04
N ASN A 139 11.08 -5.60 11.26
CA ASN A 139 11.49 -4.23 11.53
C ASN A 139 12.65 -3.81 10.63
#